data_AF-A0A946FGN6-F1
#
_entry.id   AF-A0A946FGN6-F1
#
_cell.length_a   1.000
_cell.length_b   1.000
_cell.length_c   1.000
_cell.angle_alpha   90.00
_cell.angle_beta   90.00
_cell.angle_gamma   90.00
#
_symmetry.space_group_name_H-M   'P 1'
#
loop_
_entity.id
_entity.type
_entity.pdbx_description
1 polymer ?
#
loop_
_entity_poly.entity_id
_entity_poly.type
_entity_poly.pdbx_seq_one_letter_code
_entity_poly.pdbx_strand_id
1 'polypeptide(L)' 'MTQPVHIIGGGLAGTEAAWQLAEQKVPVILHEMRPQHGTEVHKTEHLAELVCSNSFRSDDHQANAVGVLHQEMR' A
#
# COMPACT_ATOMS: atom_id res chain seq x y z
N MET A 1 -0.46 -22.99 -15.33
CA MET A 1 0.01 -21.92 -14.43
C MET A 1 -0.92 -20.72 -14.65
N THR A 2 -1.42 -20.11 -13.58
CA THR A 2 -2.20 -18.87 -13.68
C THR A 2 -1.29 -17.74 -14.11
N GLN A 3 -1.78 -16.85 -14.98
CA GLN A 3 -1.04 -15.63 -15.33
C GLN A 3 -0.93 -14.73 -14.08
N PRO A 4 0.20 -14.08 -13.84
CA PRO A 4 0.35 -13.18 -12.71
C PRO A 4 -0.53 -11.94 -12.87
N VAL A 5 -1.01 -11.40 -11.75
CA VAL A 5 -1.66 -10.09 -11.70
C VAL A 5 -0.56 -9.02 -11.66
N HIS A 6 -0.68 -8.03 -12.54
CA HIS A 6 0.24 -6.90 -12.59
C HIS A 6 -0.33 -5.73 -11.79
N ILE A 7 0.48 -5.19 -10.88
CA ILE A 7 0.14 -4.00 -10.10
C ILE A 7 1.14 -2.89 -10.45
N ILE A 8 0.64 -1.73 -10.85
CA ILE A 8 1.46 -0.58 -11.23
C ILE A 8 1.44 0.44 -10.09
N GLY A 9 2.59 0.63 -9.44
CA GLY A 9 2.80 1.55 -8.32
C GLY A 9 2.93 0.82 -6.98
N GLY A 10 4.00 1.11 -6.24
CA GLY A 10 4.33 0.55 -4.93
C GLY A 10 3.94 1.43 -3.74
N GLY A 11 2.88 2.24 -3.88
CA GLY A 11 2.32 3.03 -2.78
C GLY A 11 1.46 2.18 -1.83
N LEU A 12 0.78 2.80 -0.85
CA LEU A 12 -0.07 2.10 0.12
C LEU A 12 -1.07 1.14 -0.54
N ALA A 13 -1.80 1.60 -1.57
CA ALA A 13 -2.79 0.79 -2.26
C ALA A 13 -2.18 -0.39 -3.04
N GLY A 14 -1.08 -0.16 -3.74
CA GLY A 14 -0.43 -1.20 -4.55
C GLY A 14 0.21 -2.29 -3.71
N THR A 15 0.84 -1.91 -2.59
CA THR A 15 1.41 -2.86 -1.63
C THR A 15 0.33 -3.69 -0.95
N GLU A 16 -0.78 -3.07 -0.51
CA GLU A 16 -1.90 -3.80 0.09
C GLU A 16 -2.55 -4.78 -0.91
N ALA A 17 -2.79 -4.34 -2.14
CA ALA A 17 -3.33 -5.21 -3.18
C ALA A 17 -2.38 -6.39 -3.49
N ALA A 18 -1.07 -6.13 -3.54
CA ALA A 18 -0.06 -7.19 -3.74
C ALA A 18 -0.07 -8.18 -2.58
N TRP A 19 -0.15 -7.68 -1.35
CA TRP A 19 -0.18 -8.48 -0.13
C TRP A 19 -1.41 -9.40 -0.10
N GLN A 20 -2.61 -8.84 -0.30
CA GLN A 20 -3.86 -9.60 -0.28
C GLN A 20 -3.89 -10.70 -1.35
N LEU A 21 -3.41 -10.42 -2.56
CA LEU A 21 -3.31 -11.41 -3.63
C LEU A 21 -2.28 -12.50 -3.32
N ALA A 22 -1.12 -12.12 -2.75
CA ALA A 22 -0.07 -13.05 -2.37
C ALA A 22 -0.54 -14.01 -1.26
N GLU A 23 -1.26 -13.51 -0.23
CA GLU A 23 -1.87 -14.31 0.83
C GLU A 23 -2.88 -15.33 0.26
N GLN A 24 -3.58 -14.97 -0.80
CA GLN A 24 -4.49 -15.86 -1.54
C GLN A 24 -3.79 -16.77 -2.56
N LYS A 25 -2.44 -16.79 -2.57
CA LYS A 25 -1.60 -17.58 -3.48
C LYS A 25 -1.80 -17.24 -4.96
N VAL A 26 -2.24 -16.02 -5.27
CA VAL A 26 -2.30 -15.50 -6.62
C VAL A 26 -0.92 -14.94 -6.98
N PRO A 27 -0.29 -15.35 -8.10
CA PRO A 27 0.99 -14.80 -8.50
C PRO A 27 0.86 -13.29 -8.82
N VAL A 28 1.80 -12.48 -8.35
CA VAL A 28 1.79 -11.02 -8.53
C VAL A 28 3.12 -10.55 -9.10
N ILE A 29 3.07 -9.55 -9.98
CA ILE A 29 4.21 -8.72 -10.37
C ILE A 29 3.89 -7.27 -9.99
N LEU A 30 4.60 -6.75 -8.99
CA LEU A 30 4.51 -5.37 -8.55
C LEU A 30 5.57 -4.53 -9.28
N HIS A 31 5.12 -3.49 -9.98
CA HIS A 31 5.97 -2.55 -10.71
C HIS A 31 6.09 -1.27 -9.89
N GLU A 32 7.31 -0.89 -9.53
CA GLU A 32 7.62 0.38 -8.88
C GLU A 32 8.75 1.06 -9.64
N MET A 33 8.60 2.36 -9.91
CA MET A 33 9.57 3.12 -10.69
C MET A 33 10.80 3.51 -9.86
N ARG A 34 10.65 3.56 -8.53
CA ARG A 34 11.73 3.78 -7.56
C ARG A 34 12.54 2.49 -7.35
N PRO A 35 13.87 2.60 -7.16
CA PRO A 35 14.67 3.83 -7.01
C PRO A 35 15.07 4.52 -8.32
N GLN A 36 14.86 3.91 -9.48
CA GLN A 36 15.40 4.40 -10.76
C GLN A 36 14.83 5.77 -11.14
N HIS A 37 13.55 5.99 -10.86
CA HIS A 37 12.86 7.26 -11.09
C HIS A 37 12.16 7.70 -9.80
N GLY A 38 12.81 8.59 -9.04
CA GLY A 38 12.24 9.24 -7.87
C GLY A 38 11.41 10.48 -8.22
N THR A 39 10.77 11.04 -7.21
CA THR A 39 10.13 12.37 -7.25
C THR A 39 10.53 13.14 -6.00
N GLU A 40 10.39 14.47 -5.99
CA GLU A 40 10.78 15.32 -4.85
C GLU A 40 10.12 14.95 -3.51
N VAL A 41 8.94 14.32 -3.54
CA VAL A 41 8.22 13.93 -2.31
C VAL A 41 8.71 12.63 -1.69
N HIS A 42 9.40 11.76 -2.44
CA HIS A 42 9.90 10.48 -1.94
C HIS A 42 11.33 10.65 -1.44
N LYS A 43 11.62 10.07 -0.27
CA LYS A 43 12.93 10.09 0.38
C LYS A 43 13.59 8.72 0.41
N THR A 44 12.86 7.66 0.04
CA THR A 44 13.36 6.29 0.08
C THR A 44 13.03 5.53 -1.20
N GLU A 45 13.67 4.37 -1.34
CA GLU A 45 13.36 3.38 -2.37
C GLU A 45 12.31 2.36 -1.93
N HIS A 46 11.77 2.52 -0.72
CA HIS A 46 10.86 1.55 -0.13
C HIS A 46 9.41 1.72 -0.62
N LEU A 47 8.72 0.59 -0.65
CA LEU A 47 7.29 0.53 -0.90
C LEU A 47 6.51 1.14 0.27
N ALA A 48 5.28 1.58 0.01
CA ALA A 48 4.36 2.14 1.00
C ALA A 48 4.93 3.33 1.81
N GLU A 49 5.84 4.11 1.22
CA GLU A 49 6.39 5.31 1.87
C GLU A 49 5.30 6.37 2.15
N LEU A 50 5.28 6.90 3.37
CA LEU A 50 4.49 8.08 3.75
C LEU A 50 5.27 9.35 3.42
N VAL A 51 4.83 10.10 2.41
CA VAL A 51 5.55 11.25 1.86
C VAL A 51 5.19 12.61 2.49
N CYS A 52 4.20 12.65 3.37
CA CYS A 52 3.73 13.88 4.01
C CYS A 52 3.61 13.70 5.53
N SER A 53 2.41 13.46 6.04
CA SER A 53 2.19 13.13 7.46
C SER A 53 2.50 11.66 7.72
N ASN A 54 2.96 11.35 8.93
CA ASN A 54 3.07 9.99 9.44
C ASN A 54 1.81 9.53 10.20
N SER A 55 0.75 10.34 10.21
CA SER A 55 -0.51 10.01 10.88
C SER A 55 -1.46 9.28 9.93
N PHE A 56 -1.93 8.11 10.36
CA PHE A 56 -3.10 7.43 9.78
C PHE A 56 -4.43 7.96 10.36
N ARG A 57 -4.39 9.05 11.12
CA ARG A 57 -5.52 9.65 11.87
C ARG A 57 -5.96 8.78 13.06
N SER A 58 -7.15 9.08 13.61
CA SER A 58 -7.63 8.49 14.87
C SER A 58 -8.08 7.05 14.70
N ASP A 59 -7.73 6.20 15.68
CA ASP A 59 -8.23 4.82 15.85
C ASP A 59 -9.59 4.74 16.56
N ASP A 60 -10.16 5.87 17.00
CA ASP A 60 -11.46 5.90 17.67
C ASP A 60 -12.59 5.54 16.70
N HIS A 61 -12.94 4.26 16.64
CA HIS A 61 -14.04 3.74 15.82
C HIS A 61 -15.43 4.13 16.32
N GLN A 62 -15.56 4.67 17.55
CA GLN A 62 -16.86 5.11 18.07
C GLN A 62 -17.19 6.54 17.62
N ALA A 63 -16.19 7.41 17.47
CA ALA A 63 -16.37 8.81 17.13
C ALA A 63 -15.68 9.26 15.82
N ASN A 64 -14.96 8.38 15.12
CA ASN A 64 -14.25 8.70 13.88
C ASN A 64 -14.46 7.66 12.78
N ALA A 65 -14.89 8.11 11.60
CA ALA A 65 -15.09 7.24 10.44
C ALA A 65 -13.80 6.52 9.98
N VAL A 66 -12.63 7.15 10.14
CA VAL A 66 -11.34 6.51 9.84
C VAL A 66 -11.02 5.41 10.85
N GLY A 67 -11.42 5.58 12.12
CA GLY A 67 -11.28 4.55 13.14
C GLY A 67 -12.10 3.31 12.83
N VAL A 68 -13.30 3.48 12.22
CA VAL A 68 -14.10 2.35 11.72
C VAL A 68 -13.36 1.62 10.61
N LEU A 69 -12.83 2.35 9.62
CA LEU A 69 -12.04 1.75 8.54
C LEU A 69 -10.81 1.00 9.05
N HIS A 70 -10.12 1.52 10.09
CA HIS A 70 -9.01 0.81 10.70
C HIS A 70 -9.43 -0.52 11.35
N GLN A 71 -10.64 -0.62 11.90
CA GLN A 71 -11.17 -1.88 12.44
C GLN A 71 -11.49 -2.89 11.34
N GLU A 72 -11.98 -2.42 10.19
CA GLU A 72 -12.27 -3.27 9.03
C GLU A 72 -10.99 -3.84 8.38
N MET A 73 -9.88 -3.11 8.47
CA MET A 73 -8.59 -3.46 7.87
C MET A 73 -7.64 -4.25 8.80
N ARG A 74 -8.02 -4.52 10.06
CA ARG A 74 -7.25 -5.31 11.04
C ARG A 74 -7.50 -6.81 10.89
#